data_AF-A0A9X8HM85-F1
#
_entry.id   AF-A0A9X8HM85-F1
#
_cell.length_a   1.000
_cell.length_b   1.000
_cell.length_c   1.000
_cell.angle_alpha   90.00
_cell.angle_beta   90.00
_cell.angle_gamma   90.00
#
_symmetry.space_group_name_H-M   'P 1'
#
loop_
_entity.id
_entity.type
_entity.pdbx_description
1 polymer ?
#
loop_
_entity_poly.entity_id
_entity_poly.type
_entity_poly.pdbx_seq_one_letter_code
_entity_poly.pdbx_strand_id
1 'polypeptide(L)'
;MAVSNLDMHALFVLGDLRAKLVKQFQSRFVYVTEQSAEGIYLAEIDTEEALVVDDKQRLELKVGDHFRAAVLPSREGGKLEIRFRDIKLTVYELGDYAFVTVPEGHGIVFREGQTVVMVFAAHEQIKEGLTKTLKAATAKAAKWRKGELTFKASE
;
A
#
# COMPACT_ATOMS: atom_id res chain seq x y z
N MET A 1 5.22 18.85 -26.51
CA MET A 1 4.66 19.65 -25.41
C MET A 1 5.55 19.44 -24.20
N ALA A 2 6.04 20.54 -23.62
CA ALA A 2 6.98 20.48 -22.51
C ALA A 2 6.34 19.77 -21.31
N VAL A 3 7.04 18.76 -20.79
CA VAL A 3 6.76 18.20 -19.47
C VAL A 3 6.99 19.37 -18.50
N SER A 4 5.90 20.02 -18.07
CA SER A 4 5.96 21.02 -17.01
C SER A 4 6.72 20.41 -15.84
N ASN A 5 7.73 21.12 -15.33
CA ASN A 5 8.59 20.73 -14.21
C ASN A 5 7.92 19.65 -13.37
N LEU A 6 8.44 18.41 -13.42
CA LEU A 6 8.03 17.38 -12.47
C LEU A 6 8.07 18.05 -11.11
N ASP A 7 6.94 18.06 -10.40
CA ASP A 7 6.95 18.59 -9.06
C ASP A 7 7.90 17.70 -8.24
N MET A 8 9.12 18.21 -8.05
CA MET A 8 10.20 17.51 -7.37
C MET A 8 9.77 17.13 -5.95
N HIS A 9 8.83 17.89 -5.38
CA HIS A 9 8.22 17.57 -4.10
C HIS A 9 7.36 16.30 -4.19
N ALA A 10 6.46 16.19 -5.17
CA ALA A 10 5.62 15.01 -5.37
C ALA A 10 6.45 13.74 -5.60
N LEU A 11 7.50 13.81 -6.44
CA LEU A 11 8.41 12.68 -6.64
C LEU A 11 9.16 12.29 -5.36
N PHE A 12 9.61 13.25 -4.57
CA PHE A 12 10.30 12.99 -3.32
C PHE A 12 9.38 12.29 -2.30
N VAL A 13 8.15 12.80 -2.15
CA VAL A 13 7.12 12.21 -1.29
C VAL A 13 6.81 10.77 -1.70
N LEU A 14 6.58 10.53 -2.99
CA LEU A 14 6.31 9.17 -3.50
C LEU A 14 7.53 8.25 -3.36
N GLY A 15 8.74 8.80 -3.46
CA GLY A 15 9.98 8.09 -3.16
C GLY A 15 10.07 7.66 -1.69
N ASP A 16 9.74 8.53 -0.74
CA ASP A 16 9.69 8.20 0.69
C ASP A 16 8.58 7.18 0.99
N LEU A 17 7.39 7.34 0.40
CA LEU A 17 6.31 6.36 0.51
C LEU A 17 6.73 4.98 0.02
N ARG A 18 7.41 4.90 -1.14
CA ARG A 18 7.99 3.66 -1.66
C ARG A 18 9.06 3.10 -0.71
N ALA A 19 9.90 3.94 -0.10
CA ALA A 19 10.88 3.48 0.88
C ALA A 19 10.23 2.92 2.16
N LYS A 20 9.12 3.53 2.63
CA LYS A 20 8.32 2.98 3.73
C LYS A 20 7.66 1.65 3.35
N LEU A 21 7.24 1.50 2.09
CA LEU A 21 6.72 0.25 1.58
C LEU A 21 7.79 -0.85 1.56
N VAL A 22 9.04 -0.54 1.17
CA VAL A 22 10.17 -1.48 1.32
C VAL A 22 10.32 -1.95 2.76
N LYS A 23 10.18 -1.05 3.74
CA LYS A 23 10.25 -1.42 5.17
C LYS A 23 9.18 -2.42 5.59
N GLN A 24 7.98 -2.39 5.00
CA GLN A 24 6.94 -3.40 5.28
C GLN A 24 7.45 -4.81 4.92
N PHE A 25 8.11 -4.94 3.77
CA PHE A 25 8.67 -6.21 3.28
C PHE A 25 10.03 -6.58 3.90
N GLN A 26 10.49 -5.86 4.93
CA GLN A 26 11.55 -6.34 5.82
C GLN A 26 10.98 -7.23 6.95
N SER A 27 9.67 -7.21 7.18
CA SER A 27 9.02 -8.21 8.00
C SER A 27 8.87 -9.52 7.23
N ARG A 28 8.88 -10.63 7.97
CA ARG A 28 8.61 -11.96 7.42
C ARG A 28 7.16 -12.10 6.95
N PHE A 29 6.22 -11.71 7.80
CA PHE A 29 4.79 -11.94 7.57
C PHE A 29 4.12 -10.65 7.07
N VAL A 30 3.95 -10.57 5.74
CA VAL A 30 3.28 -9.42 5.11
C VAL A 30 1.92 -9.83 4.57
N TYR A 31 0.88 -9.09 4.92
CA TYR A 31 -0.47 -9.29 4.45
C TYR A 31 -0.86 -8.17 3.49
N VAL A 32 -1.32 -8.53 2.30
CA VAL A 32 -1.90 -7.58 1.35
C VAL A 32 -3.41 -7.81 1.31
N THR A 33 -4.20 -6.77 1.56
CA THR A 33 -5.66 -6.85 1.48
C THR A 33 -6.21 -5.86 0.49
N GLU A 34 -7.24 -6.24 -0.24
CA GLU A 34 -8.15 -5.33 -0.94
C GLU A 34 -9.51 -5.35 -0.21
N GLN A 35 -10.04 -4.19 0.12
CA GLN A 35 -11.29 -4.04 0.87
C GLN A 35 -12.22 -3.04 0.21
N SER A 36 -13.50 -3.39 0.15
CA SER A 36 -14.59 -2.54 -0.33
C SER A 36 -15.83 -2.70 0.57
N ALA A 37 -16.94 -2.04 0.22
CA ALA A 37 -18.21 -2.25 0.90
C ALA A 37 -18.74 -3.69 0.76
N GLU A 38 -18.28 -4.43 -0.25
CA GLU A 38 -18.77 -5.77 -0.60
C GLU A 38 -17.98 -6.89 0.06
N GLY A 39 -16.72 -6.65 0.42
CA GLY A 39 -15.89 -7.71 0.99
C GLY A 39 -14.43 -7.35 1.20
N ILE A 40 -13.67 -8.39 1.54
CA ILE A 40 -12.22 -8.35 1.73
C ILE A 40 -11.59 -9.50 0.97
N TYR A 41 -10.63 -9.17 0.12
CA TYR A 41 -9.67 -10.11 -0.43
C TYR A 41 -8.35 -9.97 0.33
N LEU A 42 -7.64 -11.07 0.57
CA LEU A 42 -6.35 -11.04 1.27
C LEU A 42 -5.38 -12.09 0.71
N ALA A 43 -4.09 -11.79 0.78
CA ALA A 43 -3.03 -12.80 0.72
C ALA A 43 -1.96 -12.53 1.78
N GLU A 44 -1.40 -13.63 2.28
CA GLU A 44 -0.16 -13.64 3.04
C GLU A 44 1.02 -13.79 2.07
N ILE A 45 2.09 -13.07 2.34
CA ILE A 45 3.40 -13.15 1.69
C ILE A 45 4.40 -13.46 2.80
N ASP A 46 4.99 -14.66 2.78
CA ASP A 46 6.17 -14.98 3.58
C ASP A 46 7.42 -14.52 2.81
N THR A 47 8.13 -13.53 3.35
CA THR A 47 9.33 -12.97 2.71
C THR A 47 10.58 -13.83 2.89
N GLU A 48 10.52 -14.92 3.65
CA GLU A 48 11.56 -15.96 3.58
C GLU A 48 11.46 -16.77 2.28
N GLU A 49 10.26 -16.91 1.72
CA GLU A 49 10.02 -17.65 0.47
C GLU A 49 9.97 -16.74 -0.75
N ALA A 50 9.48 -15.50 -0.58
CA ALA A 50 9.35 -14.53 -1.66
C ALA A 50 10.58 -13.62 -1.78
N LEU A 51 11.24 -13.63 -2.94
CA LEU A 51 12.37 -12.74 -3.22
C LEU A 51 11.95 -11.27 -3.21
N VAL A 52 12.55 -10.48 -2.31
CA VAL A 52 12.37 -9.01 -2.23
C VAL A 52 13.48 -8.31 -3.00
N VAL A 53 13.12 -7.57 -4.05
CA VAL A 53 14.03 -6.79 -4.89
C VAL A 53 13.73 -5.30 -4.75
N ASP A 54 14.61 -4.58 -4.06
CA ASP A 54 14.62 -3.11 -3.94
C ASP A 54 15.55 -2.51 -5.02
N ASP A 55 15.03 -2.23 -6.22
CA ASP A 55 15.74 -1.49 -7.25
C ASP A 55 15.59 0.01 -7.03
N LYS A 56 16.49 0.56 -6.20
CA LYS A 56 16.52 2.00 -5.88
C LYS A 56 16.74 2.88 -7.11
N GLN A 57 17.50 2.42 -8.11
CA GLN A 57 17.80 3.21 -9.30
C GLN A 57 16.56 3.40 -10.17
N ARG A 58 15.72 2.36 -10.27
CA ARG A 58 14.44 2.42 -10.99
C ARG A 58 13.25 2.83 -10.12
N LEU A 59 13.49 3.16 -8.84
CA LEU A 59 12.46 3.46 -7.85
C LEU A 59 11.38 2.37 -7.77
N GLU A 60 11.81 1.11 -7.86
CA GLU A 60 10.95 -0.06 -8.06
C GLU A 60 11.16 -1.11 -6.98
N LEU A 61 10.08 -1.59 -6.38
CA LEU A 61 10.04 -2.72 -5.46
C LEU A 61 9.32 -3.89 -6.15
N LYS A 62 9.89 -5.09 -6.07
CA LYS A 62 9.24 -6.36 -6.47
C LYS A 62 9.35 -7.36 -5.33
N VAL A 63 8.28 -8.12 -5.09
CA VAL A 63 8.25 -9.17 -4.08
C VAL A 63 7.58 -10.41 -4.67
N GLY A 64 8.42 -11.41 -4.97
CA GLY A 64 8.03 -12.59 -5.73
C GLY A 64 7.31 -12.22 -7.05
N ASP A 65 6.35 -13.05 -7.44
CA ASP A 65 5.48 -12.80 -8.61
C ASP A 65 4.18 -12.07 -8.25
N HIS A 66 3.98 -11.76 -6.96
CA HIS A 66 2.69 -11.32 -6.45
C HIS A 66 2.58 -9.80 -6.33
N PHE A 67 3.67 -9.11 -5.98
CA PHE A 67 3.62 -7.70 -5.63
C PHE A 67 4.70 -6.88 -6.34
N ARG A 68 4.31 -5.70 -6.84
CA ARG A 68 5.21 -4.74 -7.46
C ARG A 68 4.76 -3.33 -7.14
N ALA A 69 5.70 -2.43 -6.86
CA ALA A 69 5.43 -1.01 -6.72
C ALA A 69 6.51 -0.18 -7.41
N ALA A 70 6.15 0.83 -8.18
CA ALA A 70 7.11 1.69 -8.87
C ALA A 70 6.68 3.16 -8.89
N VAL A 71 7.62 4.06 -8.62
CA VAL A 71 7.41 5.50 -8.81
C VAL A 71 7.68 5.84 -10.27
N LEU A 72 6.69 6.42 -10.94
CA LEU A 72 6.72 6.74 -12.36
C LEU A 72 6.39 8.23 -12.58
N PRO A 73 6.93 8.86 -13.63
CA PRO A 73 6.47 10.18 -14.05
C PRO A 73 4.97 10.17 -14.44
N SER A 74 4.28 11.27 -14.17
CA SER A 74 2.87 11.46 -14.53
C SER A 74 2.61 12.91 -14.99
N ARG A 75 1.40 13.20 -15.47
CA ARG A 75 0.99 14.60 -15.77
C ARG A 75 0.96 15.49 -14.52
N GLU A 76 0.83 14.89 -13.35
CA GLU A 76 0.77 15.54 -12.04
C GLU A 76 2.15 15.57 -11.35
N GLY A 77 3.23 15.34 -12.11
CA GLY A 77 4.60 15.33 -11.61
C GLY A 77 5.11 13.93 -11.25
N GLY A 78 4.28 13.08 -10.65
CA GLY A 78 4.64 11.69 -10.33
C GLY A 78 3.43 10.82 -10.02
N LYS A 79 3.64 9.51 -9.94
CA LYS A 79 2.67 8.54 -9.41
C LYS A 79 3.38 7.33 -8.84
N LEU A 80 2.83 6.72 -7.81
CA LEU A 80 3.22 5.39 -7.35
C LEU A 80 2.21 4.38 -7.89
N GLU A 81 2.65 3.50 -8.79
CA GLU A 81 1.83 2.40 -9.29
C GLU A 81 2.10 1.16 -8.44
N ILE A 82 1.05 0.60 -7.83
CA ILE A 82 1.09 -0.63 -7.05
C ILE A 82 0.33 -1.70 -7.83
N ARG A 83 0.92 -2.88 -7.96
CA ARG A 83 0.30 -4.07 -8.54
C ARG A 83 0.37 -5.20 -7.55
N PHE A 84 -0.77 -5.83 -7.34
CA PHE A 84 -0.89 -7.02 -6.53
C PHE A 84 -1.78 -8.02 -7.27
N ARG A 85 -1.15 -9.05 -7.86
CA ARG A 85 -1.82 -9.97 -8.81
C ARG A 85 -2.51 -9.18 -9.93
N ASP A 86 -3.83 -9.33 -10.08
CA ASP A 86 -4.64 -8.63 -11.09
C ASP A 86 -5.09 -7.23 -10.63
N ILE A 87 -4.84 -6.87 -9.37
CA ILE A 87 -5.19 -5.56 -8.82
C ILE A 87 -4.09 -4.58 -9.16
N LYS A 88 -4.47 -3.42 -9.68
CA LYS A 88 -3.57 -2.30 -9.94
C LYS A 88 -4.16 -1.04 -9.33
N LEU A 89 -3.37 -0.36 -8.50
CA LEU A 89 -3.72 0.93 -7.91
C LEU A 89 -2.70 1.98 -8.32
N THR A 90 -3.16 3.23 -8.38
CA THR A 90 -2.28 4.37 -8.58
C THR A 90 -2.48 5.41 -7.48
N VAL A 91 -1.37 5.79 -6.84
CA VAL A 91 -1.34 6.86 -5.83
C VAL A 91 -0.70 8.09 -6.48
N TYR A 92 -1.44 9.18 -6.55
CA TYR A 92 -1.00 10.42 -7.17
C TYR A 92 -0.54 11.46 -6.15
N GLU A 93 -1.21 11.51 -4.99
CA GLU A 93 -1.07 12.57 -4.03
C GLU A 93 -1.15 12.07 -2.58
N LEU A 94 -0.79 12.95 -1.63
CA LEU A 94 -0.78 12.67 -0.18
C LEU A 94 -2.14 12.18 0.35
N GLY A 95 -3.25 12.58 -0.30
CA GLY A 95 -4.62 12.25 0.11
C GLY A 95 -5.03 10.78 -0.07
N ASP A 96 -4.21 9.98 -0.75
CA ASP A 96 -4.57 8.62 -1.16
C ASP A 96 -3.91 7.52 -0.34
N TYR A 97 -3.21 7.86 0.74
CA TYR A 97 -2.67 6.85 1.64
C TYR A 97 -2.69 7.25 3.12
N ALA A 98 -2.58 6.26 3.98
CA ALA A 98 -2.49 6.43 5.41
C ALA A 98 -1.61 5.36 6.06
N PHE A 99 -0.88 5.75 7.09
CA PHE A 99 -0.15 4.83 7.96
C PHE A 99 -1.03 4.41 9.13
N VAL A 100 -1.07 3.12 9.42
CA VAL A 100 -1.81 2.56 10.55
C VAL A 100 -0.88 1.71 11.41
N THR A 101 -1.06 1.77 12.72
CA THR A 101 -0.36 0.93 13.68
C THR A 101 -1.39 0.29 14.60
N VAL A 102 -1.29 -1.01 14.82
CA VAL A 102 -2.08 -1.81 15.76
C VAL A 102 -1.11 -2.69 16.58
N PRO A 103 -1.54 -3.31 17.69
CA PRO A 103 -0.66 -4.17 18.48
C PRO A 103 0.05 -5.27 17.68
N GLU A 104 -0.60 -5.77 16.63
CA GLU A 104 -0.13 -6.87 15.81
C GLU A 104 0.86 -6.44 14.71
N GLY A 105 0.99 -5.14 14.43
CA GLY A 105 1.87 -4.66 13.38
C GLY A 105 1.56 -3.27 12.80
N HIS A 106 2.15 -3.02 11.64
CA HIS A 106 2.06 -1.75 10.93
C HIS A 106 1.50 -1.95 9.53
N GLY A 107 0.73 -0.98 9.04
CA GLY A 107 0.17 -1.01 7.70
C GLY A 107 0.28 0.31 6.97
N ILE A 108 0.30 0.22 5.65
CA ILE A 108 0.07 1.33 4.73
C ILE A 108 -1.22 1.04 3.99
N VAL A 109 -2.23 1.89 4.17
CA VAL A 109 -3.53 1.79 3.50
C VAL A 109 -3.53 2.79 2.35
N PHE A 110 -3.79 2.31 1.15
CA PHE A 110 -3.94 3.08 -0.08
C PHE A 110 -5.41 3.13 -0.47
N ARG A 111 -5.90 4.26 -0.97
CA ARG A 111 -7.27 4.43 -1.44
C ARG A 111 -7.29 4.63 -2.95
N GLU A 112 -8.22 3.96 -3.62
CA GLU A 112 -8.59 4.25 -4.99
C GLU A 112 -10.12 4.17 -5.14
N GLY A 113 -10.77 5.33 -5.31
CA GLY A 113 -12.23 5.42 -5.35
C GLY A 113 -12.88 4.93 -4.05
N GLN A 114 -13.68 3.86 -4.15
CA GLN A 114 -14.41 3.23 -3.04
C GLN A 114 -13.71 1.98 -2.47
N THR A 115 -12.51 1.68 -2.97
CA THR A 115 -11.70 0.53 -2.57
C THR A 115 -10.47 1.01 -1.83
N VAL A 116 -10.00 0.21 -0.87
CA VAL A 116 -8.69 0.42 -0.25
C VAL A 116 -7.85 -0.85 -0.35
N VAL A 117 -6.56 -0.66 -0.55
CA VAL A 117 -5.58 -1.74 -0.46
C VAL A 117 -4.63 -1.47 0.70
N MET A 118 -4.41 -2.46 1.55
CA MET A 118 -3.49 -2.36 2.67
C MET A 118 -2.32 -3.32 2.47
N VAL A 119 -1.11 -2.84 2.69
CA VAL A 119 0.09 -3.68 2.89
C VAL A 119 0.45 -3.61 4.36
N PHE A 120 0.36 -4.74 5.05
CA PHE A 120 0.47 -4.85 6.51
C PHE A 120 1.61 -5.80 6.90
N ALA A 121 2.65 -5.28 7.54
CA ALA A 121 3.70 -6.07 8.15
C ALA A 121 3.31 -6.42 9.59
N ALA A 122 3.06 -7.71 9.83
CA ALA A 122 2.81 -8.21 11.18
C ALA A 122 4.13 -8.45 11.92
N HIS A 123 4.11 -8.35 13.25
CA HIS A 123 5.25 -8.70 14.09
C HIS A 123 5.48 -10.22 14.17
N GLU A 124 4.40 -10.99 14.06
CA GLU A 124 4.38 -12.46 14.05
C GLU A 124 3.27 -12.96 13.13
N GLN A 125 3.30 -14.24 12.76
CA GLN A 125 2.26 -14.84 11.92
C GLN A 125 0.92 -14.82 12.65
N ILE A 126 -0.10 -14.25 12.02
CA ILE A 126 -1.43 -14.14 12.62
C ILE A 126 -2.20 -15.45 12.36
N LYS A 127 -2.14 -16.37 13.33
CA LYS A 127 -2.78 -17.70 13.23
C LYS A 127 -4.29 -17.67 13.44
N GLU A 128 -4.78 -16.75 14.27
CA GLU A 128 -6.19 -16.63 14.60
C GLU A 128 -6.67 -15.18 14.42
N GLY A 129 -7.92 -15.00 13.99
CA GLY A 129 -8.52 -13.68 13.91
C GLY A 129 -7.97 -12.78 12.79
N LEU A 130 -7.22 -13.30 11.82
CA LEU A 130 -6.57 -12.55 10.74
C LEU A 130 -7.49 -11.49 10.11
N THR A 131 -8.67 -11.89 9.62
CA THR A 131 -9.62 -10.95 9.01
C THR A 131 -10.08 -9.86 9.96
N LYS A 132 -10.28 -10.19 11.24
CA LYS A 132 -10.70 -9.22 12.27
C LYS A 132 -9.58 -8.21 12.53
N THR A 133 -8.34 -8.66 12.66
CA THR A 133 -7.16 -7.81 12.85
C THR A 133 -6.97 -6.86 11.68
N LEU A 134 -6.99 -7.38 10.46
CA LEU A 134 -6.79 -6.56 9.26
C LEU A 134 -7.93 -5.55 9.04
N LYS A 135 -9.19 -5.94 9.29
CA LYS A 135 -10.31 -4.99 9.28
C LYS A 135 -10.18 -3.91 10.36
N ALA A 136 -9.71 -4.26 11.55
CA ALA A 136 -9.50 -3.30 12.63
C ALA A 136 -8.38 -2.31 12.30
N ALA A 137 -7.29 -2.78 11.68
CA ALA A 137 -6.22 -1.93 11.18
C ALA A 137 -6.74 -0.97 10.07
N THR A 138 -7.44 -1.50 9.07
CA THR A 138 -8.04 -0.69 7.99
C THR A 138 -9.04 0.34 8.53
N ALA A 139 -9.85 -0.02 9.53
CA ALA A 139 -10.83 0.87 10.15
C ALA A 139 -10.24 2.12 10.82
N LYS A 140 -8.91 2.17 11.05
CA LYS A 140 -8.21 3.37 11.52
C LYS A 140 -8.12 4.46 10.45
N ALA A 141 -8.11 4.08 9.17
CA ALA A 141 -7.99 4.99 8.03
C ALA A 141 -9.25 5.01 7.15
N ALA A 142 -9.97 3.90 7.02
CA ALA A 142 -11.05 3.71 6.05
C ALA A 142 -12.32 3.14 6.69
N LYS A 143 -13.48 3.75 6.44
CA LYS A 143 -14.77 3.24 6.91
C LYS A 143 -15.83 3.39 5.82
N TRP A 144 -16.58 2.33 5.56
CA TRP A 144 -17.75 2.38 4.69
C TRP A 144 -19.01 2.59 5.51
N ARG A 145 -19.81 3.59 5.12
CA ARG A 145 -21.13 3.86 5.71
C ARG A 145 -22.13 3.99 4.57
N LYS A 146 -23.15 3.13 4.56
CA LYS A 146 -24.16 3.08 3.49
C LYS A 146 -23.56 2.96 2.08
N GLY A 147 -22.46 2.23 1.94
CA GLY A 147 -21.76 2.04 0.66
C GLY A 147 -20.71 3.11 0.34
N GLU A 148 -20.62 4.20 1.10
CA GLU A 148 -19.68 5.28 0.86
C GLU A 148 -18.45 5.20 1.78
N LEU A 149 -17.26 5.27 1.18
CA LEU A 149 -15.98 5.29 1.85
C LEU A 149 -15.64 6.68 2.40
N THR A 150 -15.45 6.75 3.71
CA THR A 150 -14.74 7.85 4.37
C THR A 150 -13.28 7.44 4.61
N PHE A 151 -12.33 8.23 4.11
CA PHE A 151 -10.90 7.97 4.25
C PHE A 151 -10.19 9.11 5.00
N LYS A 152 -9.31 8.75 5.94
CA LYS A 152 -8.45 9.66 6.68
C LYS A 152 -7.00 9.44 6.27
N ALA A 153 -6.52 10.27 5.34
CA ALA A 153 -5.14 10.24 4.87
C ALA A 153 -4.15 10.63 5.98
N SER A 154 -2.89 10.22 5.82
CA SER A 154 -1.78 10.73 6.64
C SER A 154 -1.23 12.00 6.01
N GLU A 155 -1.08 13.05 6.81
CA GLU A 155 -0.44 14.33 6.43
C GLU A 155 1.06 14.17 6.15
#